data_AF-A0A955JND8-F1
#
_entry.id   AF-A0A955JND8-F1
#
_cell.length_a   1.000
_cell.length_b   1.000
_cell.length_c   1.000
_cell.angle_alpha   90.00
_cell.angle_beta   90.00
_cell.angle_gamma   90.00
#
_symmetry.space_group_name_H-M   'P 1'
#
loop_
_entity.id
_entity.type
_entity.pdbx_description
1 polymer ?
#
loop_
_entity_poly.entity_id
_entity_poly.type
_entity_poly.pdbx_seq_one_letter_code
_entity_poly.pdbx_strand_id
1 'polypeptide(L)'
;MVSRYFRISTRKRELGTIVAEYTPPKNASIQTSAAVLSTRNTFAAQIIDLAVRHYLKIYEVKPKKLWSGGEYKIEVDRDISSLRDEEKEFLSDILQGTTTVGSSVSTKTLKRDYGLAARLADNPKKLRKLMREAYGFEQKDPAEAKRFRSYGIAMLIAAIALLSPIMLVPALTAIVMSFTLYVLTDEGLVLYRYLKGLKLYISFAEQERLQALQSPEGANKVTVDPNDPKQLVELYEKLLPYAMLFGQEKQWNKQLGDYYQSTGTQPGWYAGHNMAAFSAASFTSSMNNLTSSISSSGASSSSSGGSGGGGFSGGGGGGGGGGGGGAPPARAIVISRSTSSKSNGLVPPSSGRTRMSATFTEAGNWLRRLSGIEPRSTSTASSRFVPVIASGPTERVTDSN
;
A
#
# COMPACT_ATOMS: atom_id res chain seq x y z
N MET A 1 22.13 17.17 4.77
CA MET A 1 22.11 15.92 5.56
C MET A 1 20.77 15.19 5.45
N VAL A 2 19.65 15.86 5.74
CA VAL A 2 18.28 15.32 5.68
C VAL A 2 17.93 14.65 4.33
N SER A 3 18.20 15.31 3.20
CA SER A 3 17.93 14.72 1.86
C SER A 3 18.71 13.42 1.62
N ARG A 4 19.96 13.34 2.07
CA ARG A 4 20.79 12.13 1.98
C ARG A 4 20.22 11.02 2.87
N TYR A 5 19.78 11.34 4.09
CA TYR A 5 19.13 10.39 4.99
C TYR A 5 17.91 9.73 4.33
N PHE A 6 16.98 10.53 3.79
CA PHE A 6 15.78 9.98 3.12
C PHE A 6 16.11 9.19 1.86
N ARG A 7 17.14 9.58 1.11
CA ARG A 7 17.57 8.84 -0.08
C ARG A 7 18.13 7.46 0.28
N ILE A 8 18.89 7.37 1.37
CA ILE A 8 19.45 6.11 1.87
C ILE A 8 18.32 5.24 2.42
N SER A 9 17.48 5.79 3.32
CA SER A 9 16.42 5.02 3.98
C SER A 9 15.44 4.37 2.99
N THR A 10 15.16 5.04 1.87
CA THR A 10 14.23 4.55 0.85
C THR A 10 14.87 3.68 -0.23
N ARG A 11 16.20 3.52 -0.25
CA ARG A 11 16.96 2.78 -1.29
C ARG A 11 16.52 3.09 -2.73
N LYS A 12 16.12 4.34 -3.01
CA LYS A 12 15.53 4.74 -4.30
C LYS A 12 16.43 4.45 -5.51
N ARG A 13 17.76 4.42 -5.33
CA ARG A 13 18.72 4.14 -6.41
C ARG A 13 18.66 2.71 -6.92
N GLU A 14 18.12 1.82 -6.10
CA GLU A 14 17.98 0.41 -6.45
C GLU A 14 16.63 0.13 -7.07
N LEU A 15 15.74 1.12 -7.19
CA LEU A 15 14.49 0.99 -7.93
C LEU A 15 14.84 0.80 -9.41
N GLY A 16 14.84 -0.46 -9.85
CA GLY A 16 14.89 -0.80 -11.27
C GLY A 16 13.62 -0.35 -11.99
N THR A 17 13.32 -0.97 -13.13
CA THR A 17 12.11 -0.64 -13.90
C THR A 17 10.84 -0.82 -13.07
N ILE A 18 9.97 0.19 -13.09
CA ILE A 18 8.66 0.16 -12.43
C ILE A 18 7.66 -0.33 -13.47
N VAL A 19 7.02 -1.46 -13.16
CA VAL A 19 5.96 -2.06 -13.99
C VAL A 19 4.61 -1.68 -13.39
N ALA A 20 3.58 -1.52 -14.22
CA ALA A 20 2.22 -1.26 -13.75
C ALA A 20 1.69 -2.45 -12.92
N GLU A 21 1.04 -2.12 -11.81
CA GLU A 21 0.36 -3.09 -10.94
C GLU A 21 -1.12 -2.77 -10.87
N TYR A 22 -1.94 -3.82 -10.83
CA TYR A 22 -3.39 -3.72 -11.09
C TYR A 22 -4.25 -4.02 -9.88
N THR A 23 -3.65 -4.49 -8.78
CA THR A 23 -4.36 -4.93 -7.58
C THR A 23 -3.75 -4.32 -6.32
N PRO A 24 -4.52 -4.24 -5.23
CA PRO A 24 -3.98 -3.92 -3.92
C PRO A 24 -2.90 -4.94 -3.48
N PRO A 25 -1.80 -4.49 -2.83
CA PRO A 25 -0.84 -5.41 -2.23
C PRO A 25 -1.51 -6.26 -1.15
N LYS A 26 -1.33 -7.58 -1.22
CA LYS A 26 -1.94 -8.53 -0.27
C LYS A 26 -1.29 -8.49 1.13
N ASN A 27 -0.02 -8.14 1.19
CA ASN A 27 0.80 -8.22 2.40
C ASN A 27 0.96 -6.89 3.14
N ALA A 28 0.25 -5.83 2.76
CA ALA A 28 0.36 -4.51 3.37
C ALA A 28 -1.01 -3.85 3.52
N SER A 29 -1.26 -3.22 4.66
CA SER A 29 -2.42 -2.34 4.84
C SER A 29 -2.19 -0.99 4.16
N ILE A 30 -3.23 -0.14 4.10
CA ILE A 30 -3.09 1.25 3.63
C ILE A 30 -2.13 2.02 4.52
N GLN A 31 -2.18 1.82 5.83
CA GLN A 31 -1.25 2.45 6.78
C GLN A 31 0.20 2.05 6.52
N THR A 32 0.48 0.75 6.33
CA THR A 32 1.82 0.27 5.97
C THR A 32 2.28 0.85 4.63
N SER A 33 1.40 0.83 3.63
CA SER A 33 1.70 1.35 2.29
C SER A 33 2.06 2.84 2.32
N ALA A 34 1.33 3.62 3.11
CA ALA A 34 1.62 5.03 3.31
C ALA A 34 2.93 5.27 4.06
N ALA A 35 3.25 4.46 5.07
CA ALA A 35 4.50 4.55 5.81
C ALA A 35 5.71 4.30 4.89
N VAL A 36 5.64 3.25 4.05
CA VAL A 36 6.66 2.92 3.05
C VAL A 36 6.84 4.06 2.03
N LEU A 37 5.74 4.66 1.57
CA LEU A 37 5.80 5.78 0.62
C LEU A 37 6.12 7.14 1.27
N SER A 38 6.08 7.22 2.60
CA SER A 38 6.13 8.47 3.37
C SER A 38 5.00 9.46 3.01
N THR A 39 3.80 8.95 2.73
CA THR A 39 2.62 9.76 2.41
C THR A 39 1.85 10.14 3.68
N ARG A 40 1.36 11.39 3.75
CA ARG A 40 0.65 11.95 4.90
C ARG A 40 -0.82 12.18 4.54
N ASN A 41 -1.66 11.15 4.62
CA ASN A 41 -3.13 11.22 4.74
C ASN A 41 -3.73 9.81 4.57
N THR A 42 -3.75 8.99 5.62
CA THR A 42 -4.23 7.61 5.56
C THR A 42 -5.62 7.41 6.10
N PHE A 43 -6.14 8.36 6.88
CA PHE A 43 -7.33 8.14 7.68
C PHE A 43 -8.57 7.83 6.81
N ALA A 44 -8.80 8.65 5.78
CA ALA A 44 -9.91 8.43 4.84
C ALA A 44 -9.74 7.14 4.02
N ALA A 45 -8.53 6.92 3.48
CA ALA A 45 -8.22 5.75 2.69
C ALA A 45 -8.34 4.45 3.48
N GLN A 46 -7.93 4.43 4.75
CA GLN A 46 -8.04 3.27 5.64
C GLN A 46 -9.50 2.92 5.94
N ILE A 47 -10.36 3.91 6.19
CA ILE A 47 -11.80 3.67 6.41
C ILE A 47 -12.44 3.08 5.14
N ILE A 48 -12.07 3.62 3.98
CA ILE A 48 -12.60 3.11 2.70
C ILE A 48 -12.06 1.73 2.37
N ASP A 49 -10.80 1.41 2.66
CA ASP A 49 -10.26 0.06 2.50
C ASP A 49 -11.05 -0.97 3.31
N LEU A 50 -11.31 -0.66 4.58
CA LEU A 50 -12.10 -1.52 5.45
C LEU A 50 -13.56 -1.62 5.02
N ALA A 51 -14.13 -0.55 4.44
CA ALA A 51 -15.47 -0.57 3.90
C ALA A 51 -15.59 -1.41 2.62
N VAL A 52 -14.67 -1.22 1.66
CA VAL A 52 -14.60 -2.00 0.42
C VAL A 52 -14.36 -3.48 0.70
N ARG A 53 -13.61 -3.80 1.76
CA ARG A 53 -13.42 -5.19 2.25
C ARG A 53 -14.60 -5.72 3.08
N HIS A 54 -15.69 -4.95 3.19
CA HIS A 54 -16.92 -5.28 3.93
C HIS A 54 -16.74 -5.51 5.44
N TYR A 55 -15.74 -4.87 6.05
CA TYR A 55 -15.65 -4.80 7.51
C TYR A 55 -16.44 -3.62 8.07
N LEU A 56 -16.63 -2.56 7.28
CA LEU A 56 -17.36 -1.37 7.67
C LEU A 56 -18.50 -1.07 6.69
N LYS A 57 -19.58 -0.49 7.22
CA LYS A 57 -20.60 0.23 6.46
C LYS A 57 -20.55 1.71 6.78
N ILE A 58 -20.69 2.52 5.75
CA ILE A 58 -20.67 3.98 5.84
C ILE A 58 -22.05 4.52 5.47
N TYR A 59 -22.66 5.25 6.39
CA TYR A 59 -23.93 5.92 6.17
C TYR A 59 -23.72 7.43 6.11
N GLU A 60 -24.13 8.06 5.03
CA GLU A 60 -24.16 9.52 4.92
C GLU A 60 -25.39 10.06 5.64
N VAL A 61 -25.15 10.72 6.78
CA VAL A 61 -26.21 11.30 7.60
C VAL A 61 -26.61 12.67 7.06
N LYS A 62 -25.61 13.47 6.65
CA LYS A 62 -25.83 14.75 5.99
C LYS A 62 -24.84 14.96 4.87
N PRO A 63 -25.29 15.37 3.67
CA PRO A 63 -24.38 15.67 2.59
C PRO A 63 -23.54 16.91 2.88
N LYS A 64 -22.34 16.94 2.29
CA LYS A 64 -21.48 18.12 2.32
C LYS A 64 -22.18 19.31 1.66
N LYS A 65 -22.20 20.45 2.34
CA LYS A 65 -22.63 21.75 1.79
C LYS A 65 -21.41 22.65 1.58
N LEU A 66 -21.58 23.76 0.86
CA LEU A 66 -20.50 24.71 0.55
C LEU A 66 -19.75 25.20 1.81
N TRP A 67 -20.48 25.38 2.92
CA TRP A 67 -19.96 25.91 4.19
C TRP A 67 -19.87 24.87 5.33
N SER A 68 -20.38 23.66 5.12
CA SER A 68 -20.41 22.61 6.15
C SER A 68 -19.92 21.28 5.59
N GLY A 69 -19.02 20.62 6.31
CA GLY A 69 -18.62 19.25 5.99
C GLY A 69 -19.82 18.30 6.02
N GLY A 70 -19.75 17.21 5.24
CA GLY A 70 -20.70 16.12 5.35
C GLY A 70 -20.54 15.36 6.67
N GLU A 71 -21.63 14.84 7.20
CA GLU A 71 -21.70 14.03 8.42
C GLU A 71 -21.91 12.56 8.03
N TYR A 72 -21.11 11.67 8.62
CA TYR A 72 -21.15 10.24 8.32
C TYR A 72 -21.23 9.42 9.61
N LYS A 73 -21.88 8.26 9.54
CA LYS A 73 -21.85 7.21 10.57
C LYS A 73 -21.07 6.02 10.00
N ILE A 74 -20.09 5.53 10.76
CA ILE A 74 -19.28 4.37 10.42
C ILE A 74 -19.72 3.25 11.35
N GLU A 75 -20.02 2.07 10.80
CA GLU A 75 -20.55 0.91 11.53
C GLU A 75 -19.73 -0.33 11.20
N VAL A 76 -19.44 -1.16 12.19
CA VAL A 76 -18.77 -2.45 12.01
C VAL A 76 -19.78 -3.47 11.49
N ASP A 77 -19.54 -3.98 10.28
CA ASP A 77 -20.46 -4.91 9.59
C ASP A 77 -20.02 -6.39 9.73
N ARG A 78 -18.73 -6.62 10.01
CA ARG A 78 -18.14 -7.96 10.10
C ARG A 78 -17.15 -8.03 11.27
N ASP A 79 -16.97 -9.24 11.80
CA ASP A 79 -15.90 -9.56 12.73
C ASP A 79 -14.52 -9.10 12.22
N ILE A 80 -13.78 -8.41 13.09
CA ILE A 80 -12.49 -7.79 12.78
C ILE A 80 -11.29 -8.67 13.17
N SER A 81 -11.51 -9.89 13.66
CA SER A 81 -10.43 -10.75 14.17
C SER A 81 -9.43 -11.14 13.08
N SER A 82 -9.85 -11.16 11.82
CA SER A 82 -9.01 -11.41 10.64
C SER A 82 -8.20 -10.20 10.15
N LEU A 83 -8.45 -8.99 10.68
CA LEU A 83 -7.70 -7.79 10.31
C LEU A 83 -6.26 -7.82 10.86
N ARG A 84 -5.39 -7.01 10.25
CA ARG A 84 -4.02 -6.80 10.73
C ARG A 84 -4.01 -6.05 12.06
N ASP A 85 -2.92 -6.16 12.79
CA ASP A 85 -2.82 -5.58 14.14
C ASP A 85 -2.97 -4.05 14.12
N GLU A 86 -2.37 -3.36 13.15
CA GLU A 86 -2.52 -1.91 13.00
C GLU A 86 -3.94 -1.49 12.57
N GLU A 87 -4.65 -2.34 11.84
CA GLU A 87 -6.03 -2.09 11.39
C GLU A 87 -7.00 -2.25 12.56
N LYS A 88 -6.80 -3.28 13.40
CA LYS A 88 -7.54 -3.50 14.64
C LYS A 88 -7.33 -2.35 15.61
N GLU A 89 -6.07 -1.96 15.80
CA GLU A 89 -5.71 -0.82 16.65
C GLU A 89 -6.41 0.46 16.17
N PHE A 90 -6.30 0.78 14.88
CA PHE A 90 -6.98 1.93 14.28
C PHE A 90 -8.49 1.94 14.52
N LEU A 91 -9.17 0.80 14.35
CA LEU A 91 -10.59 0.68 14.62
C LEU A 91 -10.91 0.84 16.11
N SER A 92 -10.11 0.22 16.98
CA SER A 92 -10.29 0.31 18.43
C SER A 92 -10.16 1.74 18.94
N ASP A 93 -9.25 2.55 18.40
CA ASP A 93 -9.06 3.95 18.80
C ASP A 93 -10.24 4.84 18.41
N ILE A 94 -10.79 4.59 17.22
CA ILE A 94 -11.91 5.36 16.64
C ILE A 94 -13.23 4.97 17.29
N LEU A 95 -13.43 3.68 17.59
CA LEU A 95 -14.65 3.15 18.19
C LEU A 95 -14.62 3.11 19.73
N GLN A 96 -13.61 3.73 20.36
CA GLN A 96 -13.45 3.78 21.82
C GLN A 96 -13.41 2.37 22.47
N GLY A 97 -12.79 1.41 21.79
CA GLY A 97 -12.63 0.03 22.24
C GLY A 97 -13.78 -0.91 21.89
N THR A 98 -14.96 -0.40 21.54
CA THR A 98 -16.13 -1.23 21.21
C THR A 98 -16.10 -1.63 19.73
N THR A 99 -15.54 -2.82 19.46
CA THR A 99 -15.32 -3.30 18.08
C THR A 99 -16.19 -4.49 17.69
N THR A 100 -17.28 -4.73 18.43
CA THR A 100 -18.25 -5.78 18.09
C THR A 100 -19.07 -5.41 16.85
N VAL A 101 -19.57 -6.41 16.14
CA VAL A 101 -20.46 -6.21 14.99
C VAL A 101 -21.68 -5.37 15.42
N GLY A 102 -22.03 -4.37 14.62
CA GLY A 102 -23.07 -3.37 14.90
C GLY A 102 -22.59 -2.15 15.69
N SER A 103 -21.38 -2.18 16.25
CA SER A 103 -20.78 -0.98 16.86
C SER A 103 -20.65 0.12 15.83
N SER A 104 -21.04 1.34 16.19
CA SER A 104 -20.98 2.47 15.27
C SER A 104 -20.53 3.75 15.94
N VAL A 105 -19.95 4.64 15.14
CA VAL A 105 -19.52 5.97 15.58
C VAL A 105 -19.83 6.99 14.50
N SER A 106 -20.30 8.17 14.93
CA SER A 106 -20.53 9.29 14.03
C SER A 106 -19.29 10.18 13.94
N THR A 107 -19.01 10.75 12.77
CA THR A 107 -17.93 11.74 12.59
C THR A 107 -18.15 12.98 13.47
N LYS A 108 -19.42 13.29 13.80
CA LYS A 108 -19.81 14.35 14.73
C LYS A 108 -19.37 14.04 16.17
N THR A 109 -19.42 12.78 16.59
CA THR A 109 -18.92 12.29 17.88
C THR A 109 -17.39 12.32 17.91
N LEU A 110 -16.74 11.78 16.86
CA LEU A 110 -15.28 11.79 16.75
C LEU A 110 -14.69 13.20 16.82
N LYS A 111 -15.36 14.18 16.20
CA LYS A 111 -14.93 15.58 16.24
C LYS A 111 -14.94 16.17 17.65
N ARG A 112 -15.80 15.66 18.55
CA ARG A 112 -15.93 16.09 19.95
C ARG A 112 -15.11 15.22 20.91
N ASP A 113 -14.44 14.18 20.42
CA ASP A 113 -13.62 13.30 21.23
C ASP A 113 -12.22 13.90 21.39
N TYR A 114 -12.02 14.61 22.51
CA TYR A 114 -10.74 15.25 22.82
C TYR A 114 -9.62 14.23 23.11
N GLY A 115 -9.96 13.00 23.49
CA GLY A 115 -8.99 11.93 23.76
C GLY A 115 -8.51 11.19 22.50
N LEU A 116 -9.24 11.31 21.38
CA LEU A 116 -8.93 10.61 20.13
C LEU A 116 -7.53 10.95 19.59
N ALA A 117 -7.10 12.20 19.71
CA ALA A 117 -5.77 12.61 19.27
C ALA A 117 -4.66 11.89 20.04
N ALA A 118 -4.84 11.73 21.35
CA ALA A 118 -3.89 11.03 22.22
C ALA A 118 -3.87 9.52 21.92
N ARG A 119 -5.03 8.91 21.68
CA ARG A 119 -5.12 7.48 21.30
C ARG A 119 -4.40 7.21 19.98
N LEU A 120 -4.59 8.05 18.97
CA LEU A 120 -3.95 7.90 17.66
C LEU A 120 -2.45 8.29 17.64
N ALA A 121 -1.94 8.93 18.68
CA ALA A 121 -0.61 9.54 18.68
C ALA A 121 0.53 8.49 18.61
N ASP A 122 0.32 7.30 19.18
CA ASP A 122 1.33 6.25 19.21
C ASP A 122 1.22 5.24 18.05
N ASN A 123 0.11 5.24 17.30
CA ASN A 123 -0.09 4.38 16.14
C ASN A 123 1.06 4.43 15.12
N PRO A 124 1.61 5.60 14.72
CA PRO A 124 2.74 5.62 13.80
C PRO A 124 3.99 4.92 14.36
N LYS A 125 4.20 4.99 15.69
CA LYS A 125 5.32 4.33 16.36
C LYS A 125 5.11 2.83 16.42
N LYS A 126 3.92 2.36 16.78
CA LYS A 126 3.54 0.94 16.81
C LYS A 126 3.56 0.31 15.42
N LEU A 127 3.01 0.99 14.41
CA LEU A 127 3.11 0.58 13.01
C LEU A 127 4.56 0.41 12.57
N ARG A 128 5.43 1.40 12.85
CA ARG A 128 6.86 1.25 12.52
C ARG A 128 7.54 0.12 13.28
N LYS A 129 7.08 -0.22 14.49
CA LYS A 129 7.57 -1.38 15.23
C LYS A 129 7.16 -2.67 14.50
N LEU A 130 5.90 -2.81 14.10
CA LEU A 130 5.41 -3.95 13.30
C LEU A 130 6.17 -4.07 11.97
N MET A 131 6.40 -2.96 11.27
CA MET A 131 7.18 -2.95 10.03
C MET A 131 8.61 -3.47 10.19
N ARG A 132 9.22 -3.29 11.38
CA ARG A 132 10.58 -3.78 11.67
C ARG A 132 10.59 -5.22 12.18
N GLU A 133 9.68 -5.55 13.08
CA GLU A 133 9.74 -6.80 13.86
C GLU A 133 8.87 -7.90 13.27
N ALA A 134 7.67 -7.58 12.79
CA ALA A 134 6.70 -8.55 12.30
C ALA A 134 6.73 -8.69 10.76
N TYR A 135 6.87 -7.58 10.04
CA TYR A 135 6.79 -7.55 8.57
C TYR A 135 8.13 -7.50 7.87
N GLY A 136 9.22 -7.21 8.58
CA GLY A 136 10.56 -7.19 8.00
C GLY A 136 10.76 -6.18 6.87
N PHE A 137 9.98 -5.09 6.81
CA PHE A 137 10.10 -4.07 5.77
C PHE A 137 11.22 -3.06 6.03
N GLU A 138 11.62 -2.85 7.28
CA GLU A 138 12.68 -1.93 7.67
C GLU A 138 13.75 -2.62 8.53
N GLN A 139 15.02 -2.33 8.28
CA GLN A 139 16.15 -2.83 9.06
C GLN A 139 17.17 -1.74 9.38
N LYS A 140 18.05 -1.99 10.36
CA LYS A 140 19.21 -1.11 10.60
C LYS A 140 20.30 -1.38 9.58
N ASP A 141 20.89 -0.32 9.04
CA ASP A 141 22.13 -0.38 8.28
C ASP A 141 23.28 0.16 9.15
N PRO A 142 24.10 -0.71 9.77
CA PRO A 142 25.16 -0.27 10.67
C PRO A 142 26.25 0.52 9.95
N ALA A 143 26.47 0.27 8.65
CA ALA A 143 27.51 0.96 7.88
C ALA A 143 27.10 2.41 7.63
N GLU A 144 25.87 2.66 7.19
CA GLU A 144 25.37 4.02 7.00
C GLU A 144 25.14 4.73 8.33
N ALA A 145 24.63 4.06 9.36
CA ALA A 145 24.51 4.64 10.69
C ALA A 145 25.87 5.10 11.24
N LYS A 146 26.93 4.29 11.08
CA LYS A 146 28.30 4.65 11.46
C LYS A 146 28.77 5.89 10.72
N ARG A 147 28.49 6.03 9.42
CA ARG A 147 28.84 7.23 8.63
C ARG A 147 28.20 8.49 9.22
N PHE A 148 26.89 8.47 9.47
CA PHE A 148 26.19 9.61 10.10
C PHE A 148 26.78 9.95 11.48
N ARG A 149 27.08 8.93 12.30
CA ARG A 149 27.71 9.11 13.61
C ARG A 149 29.10 9.73 13.50
N SER A 150 29.94 9.24 12.59
CA SER A 150 31.29 9.79 12.34
C SER A 150 31.24 11.25 11.89
N TYR A 151 30.32 11.61 10.97
CA TYR A 151 30.12 13.01 10.58
C TYR A 151 29.65 13.88 11.76
N GLY A 152 28.74 13.38 12.59
CA GLY A 152 28.26 14.09 13.77
C GLY A 152 29.35 14.34 14.81
N ILE A 153 30.18 13.34 15.09
CA ILE A 153 31.32 13.46 16.02
C ILE A 153 32.35 14.46 15.48
N ALA A 154 32.69 14.38 14.19
CA ALA A 154 33.64 15.31 13.57
C ALA A 154 33.16 16.77 13.65
N MET A 155 31.87 17.01 13.37
CA MET A 155 31.26 18.33 13.51
C MET A 155 31.20 18.79 14.98
N LEU A 156 30.97 17.89 15.93
CA LEU A 156 30.97 18.21 17.35
C LEU A 156 32.36 18.64 17.83
N ILE A 157 33.42 17.94 17.39
CA ILE A 157 34.81 18.31 17.68
C ILE A 157 35.12 19.69 17.08
N ALA A 158 34.73 19.94 15.82
CA ALA A 158 34.92 21.24 15.18
C ALA A 158 34.16 22.37 15.89
N ALA A 159 32.93 22.12 16.34
CA ALA A 159 32.12 23.09 17.09
C ALA A 159 32.82 23.52 18.39
N ILE A 160 33.40 22.57 19.12
CA ILE A 160 34.15 22.83 20.36
C ILE A 160 35.45 23.58 20.06
N ALA A 161 36.22 23.11 19.07
CA ALA A 161 37.50 23.73 18.71
C ALA A 161 37.37 25.19 18.23
N LEU A 162 36.27 25.50 17.52
CA LEU A 162 35.99 26.84 16.99
C LEU A 162 35.12 27.71 17.91
N LEU A 163 34.72 27.20 19.10
CA LEU A 163 33.73 27.83 19.98
C LEU A 163 32.46 28.31 19.23
N SER A 164 32.03 27.54 18.23
CA SER A 164 30.91 27.94 17.37
C SER A 164 29.62 27.20 17.75
N PRO A 165 28.65 27.84 18.43
CA PRO A 165 27.39 27.21 18.79
C PRO A 165 26.53 26.84 17.56
N ILE A 166 26.77 27.49 16.42
CA ILE A 166 26.06 27.23 15.16
C ILE A 166 26.34 25.80 14.65
N MET A 167 27.53 25.24 14.94
CA MET A 167 27.89 23.87 14.52
C MET A 167 27.31 22.77 15.41
N LEU A 168 26.79 23.08 16.60
CA LEU A 168 26.19 22.07 17.49
C LEU A 168 24.90 21.47 16.92
N VAL A 169 24.06 22.28 16.28
CA VAL A 169 22.80 21.82 15.68
C VAL A 169 23.03 20.76 14.58
N PRO A 170 23.87 20.99 13.55
CA PRO A 170 24.16 19.96 12.55
C PRO A 170 24.88 18.74 13.14
N ALA A 171 25.70 18.90 14.18
CA ALA A 171 26.37 17.79 14.86
C ALA A 171 25.36 16.88 15.58
N LEU A 172 24.48 17.45 16.40
CA LEU A 172 23.46 16.69 17.13
C LEU A 172 22.45 16.04 16.19
N THR A 173 22.01 16.75 15.14
CA THR A 173 21.09 16.17 14.14
C THR A 173 21.72 14.99 13.40
N ALA A 174 23.01 15.03 13.08
CA ALA A 174 23.76 13.91 12.50
C ALA A 174 23.77 12.68 13.43
N ILE A 175 24.02 12.90 14.72
CA ILE A 175 24.04 11.84 15.74
C ILE A 175 22.63 11.24 15.90
N VAL A 176 21.59 12.07 16.01
CA VAL A 176 20.20 11.59 16.08
C VAL A 176 19.81 10.80 14.82
N MET A 177 20.22 11.26 13.64
CA MET A 177 20.02 10.53 12.38
C MET A 177 20.70 9.15 12.41
N SER A 178 21.88 9.02 13.02
CA SER A 178 22.54 7.71 13.14
C SER A 178 21.74 6.68 13.94
N PHE A 179 21.04 7.11 15.00
CA PHE A 179 20.21 6.23 15.83
C PHE A 179 18.84 5.93 15.21
N THR A 180 18.33 6.86 14.41
CA THR A 180 17.00 6.78 13.80
C THR A 180 17.01 6.22 12.38
N LEU A 181 18.19 6.05 11.77
CA LEU A 181 18.31 5.51 10.41
C LEU A 181 17.89 4.04 10.34
N TYR A 182 16.70 3.83 9.80
CA TYR A 182 16.25 2.56 9.28
C TYR A 182 16.19 2.63 7.77
N VAL A 183 16.61 1.54 7.14
CA VAL A 183 16.66 1.37 5.69
C VAL A 183 15.67 0.30 5.29
N LEU A 184 15.00 0.51 4.18
CA LEU A 184 14.06 -0.44 3.61
C LEU A 184 14.76 -1.76 3.24
N THR A 185 14.22 -2.89 3.67
CA THR A 185 14.73 -4.21 3.29
C THR A 185 14.44 -4.51 1.83
N ASP A 186 14.88 -5.66 1.31
CA ASP A 186 14.53 -6.08 -0.05
C ASP A 186 13.01 -6.27 -0.19
N GLU A 187 12.34 -6.82 0.82
CA GLU A 187 10.88 -6.96 0.85
C GLU A 187 10.18 -5.61 0.88
N GLY A 188 10.65 -4.70 1.74
CA GLY A 188 10.12 -3.34 1.78
C GLY A 188 10.33 -2.61 0.45
N LEU A 189 11.47 -2.83 -0.22
CA LEU A 189 11.80 -2.22 -1.51
C LEU A 189 10.91 -2.77 -2.62
N VAL A 190 10.62 -4.07 -2.60
CA VAL A 190 9.65 -4.69 -3.50
C VAL A 190 8.26 -4.07 -3.30
N LEU A 191 7.80 -3.93 -2.05
CA LEU A 191 6.52 -3.27 -1.75
C LEU A 191 6.52 -1.82 -2.23
N TYR A 192 7.60 -1.07 -2.03
CA TYR A 192 7.74 0.30 -2.54
C TYR A 192 7.63 0.35 -4.07
N ARG A 193 8.32 -0.55 -4.79
CA ARG A 193 8.22 -0.66 -6.25
C ARG A 193 6.81 -1.00 -6.69
N TYR A 194 6.17 -1.98 -6.04
CA TYR A 194 4.81 -2.40 -6.32
C TYR A 194 3.82 -1.23 -6.17
N LEU A 195 3.90 -0.49 -5.06
CA LEU A 195 3.06 0.69 -4.82
C LEU A 195 3.30 1.81 -5.83
N LYS A 196 4.53 1.97 -6.33
CA LYS A 196 4.83 2.89 -7.44
C LYS A 196 4.20 2.43 -8.76
N GLY A 197 4.23 1.13 -9.03
CA GLY A 197 3.55 0.50 -10.16
C GLY A 197 2.03 0.66 -10.10
N LEU A 198 1.46 0.49 -8.91
CA LEU A 198 0.04 0.69 -8.66
C LEU A 198 -0.36 2.16 -8.86
N LYS A 199 0.45 3.09 -8.35
CA LYS A 199 0.25 4.51 -8.59
C LYS A 199 0.33 4.86 -10.08
N LEU A 200 1.26 4.25 -10.82
CA LEU A 200 1.39 4.45 -12.25
C LEU A 200 0.10 4.03 -12.97
N TYR A 201 -0.41 2.83 -12.69
CA TYR A 201 -1.67 2.35 -13.25
C TYR A 201 -2.87 3.26 -12.90
N ILE A 202 -2.99 3.67 -11.64
CA ILE A 202 -4.07 4.56 -11.20
C ILE A 202 -4.00 5.92 -11.90
N SER A 203 -2.80 6.37 -12.28
CA SER A 203 -2.60 7.61 -13.04
C SER A 203 -2.91 7.54 -14.52
N PHE A 204 -3.05 6.36 -15.10
CA PHE A 204 -3.39 6.21 -16.51
C PHE A 204 -4.80 6.72 -16.83
N ALA A 205 -4.95 7.21 -18.06
CA ALA A 205 -6.26 7.49 -18.62
C ALA A 205 -7.05 6.18 -18.77
N GLU A 206 -8.38 6.27 -18.77
CA GLU A 206 -9.25 5.08 -18.80
C GLU A 206 -8.92 4.13 -19.96
N GLN A 207 -8.72 4.67 -21.15
CA GLN A 207 -8.42 3.88 -22.34
C GLN A 207 -7.11 3.10 -22.21
N GLU A 208 -6.06 3.76 -21.71
CA GLU A 208 -4.76 3.12 -21.46
C GLU A 208 -4.88 2.06 -20.37
N ARG A 209 -5.76 2.29 -19.39
CA ARG A 209 -6.01 1.34 -18.30
C ARG A 209 -6.63 0.04 -18.79
N LEU A 210 -7.68 0.14 -19.62
CA LEU A 210 -8.33 -1.03 -20.22
C LEU A 210 -7.37 -1.78 -21.15
N GLN A 211 -6.56 -1.06 -21.94
CA GLN A 211 -5.50 -1.67 -22.76
C GLN A 211 -4.45 -2.40 -21.91
N ALA A 212 -4.06 -1.81 -20.76
CA ALA A 212 -3.13 -2.43 -19.84
C ALA A 212 -3.70 -3.72 -19.23
N LEU A 213 -5.00 -3.77 -18.93
CA LEU A 213 -5.69 -5.00 -18.50
C LEU A 213 -5.74 -6.06 -19.61
N GLN A 214 -5.90 -5.66 -20.87
CA GLN A 214 -5.89 -6.56 -22.03
C GLN A 214 -4.49 -7.07 -22.40
N SER A 215 -3.42 -6.43 -21.89
CA SER A 215 -2.06 -6.88 -22.14
C SER A 215 -1.83 -8.28 -21.54
N PRO A 216 -0.93 -9.11 -22.13
CA PRO A 216 -0.61 -10.42 -21.57
C PRO A 216 -0.18 -10.38 -20.10
N GLU A 217 0.48 -9.30 -19.68
CA GLU A 217 0.88 -9.11 -18.28
C GLU A 217 -0.29 -8.74 -17.37
N GLY A 218 -1.21 -7.90 -17.84
CA GLY A 218 -2.43 -7.53 -17.11
C GLY A 218 -3.38 -8.71 -16.95
N ALA A 219 -3.64 -9.44 -18.02
CA ALA A 219 -4.51 -10.62 -18.04
C ALA A 219 -4.01 -11.75 -17.11
N ASN A 220 -2.69 -11.90 -16.96
CA ASN A 220 -2.11 -12.87 -16.02
C ASN A 220 -2.25 -12.44 -14.55
N LYS A 221 -2.39 -11.14 -14.28
CA LYS A 221 -2.49 -10.59 -12.92
C LYS A 221 -3.94 -10.41 -12.48
N VAL A 222 -4.83 -10.09 -13.41
CA VAL A 222 -6.24 -9.80 -13.15
C VAL A 222 -7.10 -10.45 -14.23
N THR A 223 -7.89 -11.45 -13.82
CA THR A 223 -8.89 -12.09 -14.68
C THR A 223 -10.18 -11.27 -14.65
N VAL A 224 -10.19 -10.12 -15.33
CA VAL A 224 -11.38 -9.26 -15.47
C VAL A 224 -11.65 -9.09 -16.96
N ASP A 225 -12.89 -9.31 -17.38
CA ASP A 225 -13.34 -8.96 -18.73
C ASP A 225 -13.53 -7.43 -18.81
N PRO A 226 -12.75 -6.70 -19.62
CA PRO A 226 -12.91 -5.26 -19.78
C PRO A 226 -14.26 -4.86 -20.40
N ASN A 227 -15.00 -5.82 -20.97
CA ASN A 227 -16.33 -5.59 -21.53
C ASN A 227 -17.46 -5.90 -20.54
N ASP A 228 -17.16 -6.41 -19.34
CA ASP A 228 -18.14 -6.62 -18.27
C ASP A 228 -18.06 -5.46 -17.26
N PRO A 229 -19.01 -4.50 -17.29
CA PRO A 229 -18.98 -3.35 -16.41
C PRO A 229 -19.04 -3.72 -14.92
N LYS A 230 -19.63 -4.86 -14.56
CA LYS A 230 -19.72 -5.28 -13.15
C LYS A 230 -18.37 -5.69 -12.58
N GLN A 231 -17.57 -6.43 -13.36
CA GLN A 231 -16.22 -6.82 -12.95
C GLN A 231 -15.28 -5.62 -12.88
N LEU A 232 -15.46 -4.64 -13.78
CA LEU A 232 -14.73 -3.36 -13.72
C LEU A 232 -15.07 -2.54 -12.48
N VAL A 233 -16.36 -2.46 -12.11
CA VAL A 233 -16.79 -1.82 -10.85
C VAL A 233 -16.08 -2.46 -9.66
N GLU A 234 -16.11 -3.80 -9.55
CA GLU A 234 -15.47 -4.51 -8.43
C GLU A 234 -13.95 -4.26 -8.37
N LEU A 235 -13.28 -4.24 -9.52
CA LEU A 235 -11.85 -3.93 -9.59
C LEU A 235 -11.57 -2.49 -9.16
N TYR A 236 -12.36 -1.53 -9.62
CA TYR A 236 -12.13 -0.12 -9.35
C TYR A 236 -12.49 0.25 -7.91
N GLU A 237 -13.49 -0.41 -7.32
CA GLU A 237 -13.79 -0.34 -5.90
C GLU A 237 -12.59 -0.78 -5.06
N LYS A 238 -12.00 -1.94 -5.38
CA LYS A 238 -10.81 -2.47 -4.68
C LYS A 238 -9.61 -1.51 -4.73
N LEU A 239 -9.50 -0.70 -5.78
CA LEU A 239 -8.41 0.26 -5.97
C LEU A 239 -8.70 1.66 -5.42
N LEU A 240 -9.96 1.98 -5.12
CA LEU A 240 -10.38 3.28 -4.61
C LEU A 240 -9.60 3.73 -3.36
N PRO A 241 -9.33 2.87 -2.34
CA PRO A 241 -8.53 3.27 -1.19
C PRO A 241 -7.12 3.73 -1.57
N TYR A 242 -6.50 3.09 -2.58
CA TYR A 242 -5.17 3.44 -3.06
C TYR A 242 -5.19 4.70 -3.93
N ALA A 243 -6.25 4.90 -4.71
CA ALA A 243 -6.45 6.17 -5.42
C ALA A 243 -6.55 7.35 -4.44
N MET A 244 -7.26 7.18 -3.32
CA MET A 244 -7.29 8.17 -2.23
C MET A 244 -5.92 8.34 -1.57
N LEU A 245 -5.20 7.25 -1.30
CA LEU A 245 -3.85 7.31 -0.75
C LEU A 245 -2.88 8.08 -1.66
N PHE A 246 -3.06 8.01 -2.98
CA PHE A 246 -2.21 8.71 -3.96
C PHE A 246 -2.69 10.12 -4.31
N GLY A 247 -3.85 10.57 -3.80
CA GLY A 247 -4.44 11.87 -4.08
C GLY A 247 -5.12 11.98 -5.45
N GLN A 248 -5.61 10.86 -5.99
CA GLN A 248 -6.25 10.73 -7.31
C GLN A 248 -7.74 10.39 -7.21
N GLU A 249 -8.33 10.54 -6.02
CA GLU A 249 -9.71 10.15 -5.71
C GLU A 249 -10.76 10.88 -6.55
N LYS A 250 -10.49 12.13 -6.98
CA LYS A 250 -11.44 12.90 -7.79
C LYS A 250 -11.66 12.28 -9.17
N GLN A 251 -10.56 11.93 -9.84
CA GLN A 251 -10.60 11.31 -11.16
C GLN A 251 -11.16 9.89 -11.06
N TRP A 252 -10.69 9.13 -10.06
CA TRP A 252 -11.14 7.77 -9.82
C TRP A 252 -12.63 7.67 -9.50
N ASN A 253 -13.13 8.56 -8.63
CA ASN A 253 -14.55 8.58 -8.25
C ASN A 253 -15.47 8.99 -9.40
N LYS A 254 -14.99 9.85 -10.31
CA LYS A 254 -15.77 10.18 -11.51
C LYS A 254 -16.00 8.93 -12.35
N GLN A 255 -14.93 8.19 -12.65
CA GLN A 255 -14.99 6.96 -13.43
C GLN A 255 -15.87 5.90 -12.75
N LEU A 256 -15.67 5.67 -11.46
CA LEU A 256 -16.47 4.72 -10.70
C LEU A 256 -17.96 5.12 -10.66
N GLY A 257 -18.26 6.42 -10.57
CA GLY A 257 -19.63 6.95 -10.65
C GLY A 257 -20.29 6.68 -12.00
N ASP A 258 -19.56 6.89 -13.10
CA ASP A 258 -20.04 6.60 -14.46
C ASP A 258 -20.38 5.10 -14.60
N TYR A 259 -19.55 4.22 -14.05
CA TYR A 259 -19.81 2.78 -14.05
C TYR A 259 -21.04 2.39 -13.22
N TYR A 260 -21.18 2.91 -11.99
CA TYR A 260 -22.36 2.66 -11.16
C TYR A 260 -23.66 3.09 -11.84
N GLN A 261 -23.64 4.23 -12.53
CA GLN A 261 -24.79 4.71 -13.29
C GLN A 261 -25.10 3.78 -14.47
N SER A 262 -24.07 3.29 -15.18
CA SER A 262 -24.24 2.38 -16.31
C SER A 262 -24.78 1.00 -15.91
N THR A 263 -24.41 0.50 -14.73
CA THR A 263 -24.82 -0.82 -14.22
C THR A 263 -26.10 -0.76 -13.40
N GLY A 264 -26.54 0.43 -12.99
CA GLY A 264 -27.64 0.62 -12.04
C GLY A 264 -27.34 0.06 -10.65
N THR A 265 -26.06 -0.07 -10.29
CA THR A 265 -25.63 -0.62 -8.99
C THR A 265 -25.07 0.47 -8.08
N GLN A 266 -25.12 0.24 -6.76
CA GLN A 266 -24.48 1.09 -5.76
C GLN A 266 -23.47 0.29 -4.93
N PRO A 267 -22.45 0.93 -4.37
CA PRO A 267 -21.51 0.27 -3.46
C PRO A 267 -22.23 -0.33 -2.26
N GLY A 268 -22.11 -1.64 -2.05
CA GLY A 268 -22.77 -2.34 -0.93
C GLY A 268 -22.29 -1.93 0.47
N TRP A 269 -21.16 -1.23 0.55
CA TRP A 269 -20.56 -0.72 1.78
C TRP A 269 -20.94 0.73 2.09
N TYR A 270 -21.66 1.43 1.19
CA TYR A 270 -22.07 2.81 1.38
C TYR A 270 -23.57 3.01 1.19
N ALA A 271 -24.18 3.76 2.12
CA ALA A 271 -25.56 4.20 2.03
C ALA A 271 -25.60 5.74 2.03
N GLY A 272 -25.93 6.31 0.87
CA GLY A 272 -26.05 7.76 0.68
C GLY A 272 -27.35 8.34 1.22
N HIS A 273 -27.34 9.62 1.56
CA HIS A 273 -28.56 10.33 1.92
C HIS A 273 -29.45 10.48 0.67
N ASN A 274 -30.72 10.09 0.73
CA ASN A 274 -31.66 10.07 -0.40
C ASN A 274 -31.15 9.28 -1.63
N MET A 275 -30.46 8.15 -1.40
CA MET A 275 -29.87 7.31 -2.45
C MET A 275 -28.83 8.02 -3.33
N ALA A 276 -28.23 9.11 -2.86
CA ALA A 276 -27.15 9.78 -3.56
C ALA A 276 -25.95 8.83 -3.78
N ALA A 277 -25.33 8.94 -4.95
CA ALA A 277 -24.12 8.19 -5.27
C ALA A 277 -22.95 8.60 -4.35
N PHE A 278 -22.06 7.65 -4.06
CA PHE A 278 -20.88 7.92 -3.25
C PHE A 278 -19.95 8.94 -3.91
N SER A 279 -19.41 9.86 -3.11
CA SER A 279 -18.36 10.79 -3.55
C SER A 279 -17.12 10.69 -2.67
N ALA A 280 -16.08 10.01 -3.18
CA ALA A 280 -14.79 9.89 -2.51
C ALA A 280 -14.16 11.26 -2.22
N ALA A 281 -14.36 12.24 -3.10
CA ALA A 281 -13.82 13.59 -2.94
C ALA A 281 -14.50 14.34 -1.78
N SER A 282 -15.83 14.23 -1.65
CA SER A 282 -16.55 14.85 -0.53
C SER A 282 -16.20 14.17 0.80
N PHE A 283 -16.14 12.84 0.80
CA PHE A 283 -15.77 12.02 1.95
C PHE A 283 -14.34 12.34 2.41
N THR A 284 -13.35 12.32 1.51
CA THR A 284 -11.95 12.68 1.79
C THR A 284 -11.86 14.08 2.37
N SER A 285 -12.58 15.05 1.79
CA SER A 285 -12.60 16.42 2.31
C SER A 285 -13.15 16.49 3.75
N SER A 286 -14.28 15.83 4.01
CA SER A 286 -14.87 15.78 5.35
C SER A 286 -13.94 15.11 6.35
N MET A 287 -13.25 14.06 5.93
CA MET A 287 -12.33 13.33 6.77
C MET A 287 -11.06 14.11 7.08
N ASN A 288 -10.52 14.84 6.10
CA ASN A 288 -9.40 15.76 6.32
C ASN A 288 -9.77 16.84 7.34
N ASN A 289 -10.99 17.39 7.26
CA ASN A 289 -11.49 18.35 8.23
C ASN A 289 -11.68 17.73 9.63
N LEU A 290 -12.03 16.44 9.71
CA LEU A 290 -12.10 15.71 10.97
C LEU A 290 -10.69 15.53 11.55
N THR A 291 -9.73 15.02 10.77
CA THR A 291 -8.34 14.82 11.20
C THR A 291 -7.67 16.13 11.61
N SER A 292 -7.94 17.25 10.91
CA SER A 292 -7.44 18.56 11.31
C SER A 292 -8.04 19.03 12.63
N SER A 293 -9.34 18.78 12.85
CA SER A 293 -10.01 19.10 14.12
C SER A 293 -9.42 18.28 15.28
N ILE A 294 -9.21 16.97 15.08
CA ILE A 294 -8.57 16.08 16.05
C ILE A 294 -7.16 16.56 16.38
N SER A 295 -6.39 16.95 15.36
CA SER A 295 -5.01 17.44 15.56
C SER A 295 -5.00 18.75 16.34
N SER A 296 -5.96 19.64 16.10
CA SER A 296 -6.07 20.92 16.81
C SER A 296 -6.47 20.77 18.28
N SER A 297 -7.36 19.82 18.61
CA SER A 297 -7.78 19.58 19.99
C SER A 297 -6.68 18.92 20.84
N GLY A 298 -5.85 18.06 20.23
CA GLY A 298 -4.69 17.47 20.91
C GLY A 298 -3.59 18.49 21.25
N ALA A 299 -3.42 19.53 20.43
CA ALA A 299 -2.45 20.60 20.67
C ALA A 299 -2.85 21.52 21.85
N SER A 300 -4.15 21.68 22.13
CA SER A 300 -4.63 22.45 23.28
C SER A 300 -4.45 21.76 24.64
N SER A 301 -4.28 20.43 24.67
CA SER A 301 -4.02 19.68 25.92
C SER A 301 -2.54 19.59 26.32
N SER A 302 -1.61 20.08 25.49
CA SER A 302 -0.16 19.95 25.71
C SER A 302 0.53 21.13 26.43
N SER A 303 -0.20 21.98 27.15
CA SER A 303 0.39 23.14 27.85
C SER A 303 1.01 22.84 29.23
N SER A 304 1.16 21.58 29.63
CA SER A 304 1.83 21.22 30.90
C SER A 304 2.65 19.92 30.78
N GLY A 305 3.94 20.04 30.46
CA GLY A 305 4.88 18.91 30.49
C GLY A 305 6.09 19.13 29.58
N GLY A 306 7.23 19.51 30.17
CA GLY A 306 8.44 19.90 29.45
C GLY A 306 9.20 18.78 28.71
N SER A 307 10.03 19.23 27.77
CA SER A 307 11.20 18.57 27.15
C SER A 307 11.05 17.12 26.68
N GLY A 308 10.56 16.97 25.45
CA GLY A 308 10.79 15.81 24.59
C GLY A 308 10.72 16.25 23.13
N GLY A 309 11.89 16.54 22.53
CA GLY A 309 12.00 17.09 21.18
C GLY A 309 11.26 16.27 20.13
N GLY A 310 10.27 16.89 19.50
CA GLY A 310 9.48 16.33 18.41
C GLY A 310 8.64 17.40 17.73
N GLY A 311 9.27 18.53 17.39
CA GLY A 311 8.60 19.67 16.78
C GLY A 311 7.99 19.30 15.43
N PHE A 312 6.66 19.41 15.36
CA PHE A 312 5.91 19.50 14.12
C PHE A 312 6.38 20.74 13.37
N SER A 313 7.27 20.56 12.39
CA SER A 313 7.65 21.66 11.50
C SER A 313 6.49 21.93 10.55
N GLY A 314 5.65 22.90 10.94
CA GLY A 314 4.80 23.64 10.04
C GLY A 314 5.67 24.48 9.10
N GLY A 315 5.74 24.07 7.85
CA GLY A 315 6.26 24.88 6.75
C GLY A 315 5.12 25.06 5.75
N GLY A 316 4.60 26.27 5.64
CA GLY A 316 3.63 26.68 4.63
C GLY A 316 4.28 26.94 3.28
N GLY A 317 3.43 26.97 2.24
CA GLY A 317 3.77 27.34 0.86
C GLY A 317 3.81 26.12 -0.08
N GLY A 318 3.20 26.11 -1.25
CA GLY A 318 2.44 27.11 -2.00
C GLY A 318 1.90 26.40 -3.26
N GLY A 319 0.73 26.82 -3.74
CA GLY A 319 0.13 26.29 -4.95
C GLY A 319 0.85 26.75 -6.22
N GLY A 320 0.94 25.85 -7.18
CA GLY A 320 1.22 26.08 -8.60
C GLY A 320 0.76 24.81 -9.32
N GLY A 321 -0.21 24.84 -10.23
CA GLY A 321 -0.30 25.72 -11.38
C GLY A 321 0.11 24.87 -12.59
N GLY A 322 -0.88 24.44 -13.37
CA GLY A 322 -0.69 23.51 -14.48
C GLY A 322 0.16 24.05 -15.61
N GLY A 323 0.71 23.14 -16.41
CA GLY A 323 1.39 23.44 -17.67
C GLY A 323 1.65 22.13 -18.41
N GLY A 324 0.92 21.93 -19.51
CA GLY A 324 1.09 20.80 -20.42
C GLY A 324 2.43 20.84 -21.15
N GLY A 325 2.87 19.68 -21.61
CA GLY A 325 4.07 19.57 -22.42
C GLY A 325 4.34 18.14 -22.89
N GLY A 326 3.90 17.85 -24.11
CA GLY A 326 4.60 17.03 -25.09
C GLY A 326 4.91 15.58 -24.76
N ALA A 327 4.09 14.66 -25.28
CA ALA A 327 4.49 13.29 -25.54
C ALA A 327 5.57 13.24 -26.66
N PRO A 328 6.68 12.50 -26.51
CA PRO A 328 7.48 12.08 -27.65
C PRO A 328 6.88 10.83 -28.31
N PRO A 329 7.00 10.68 -29.65
CA PRO A 329 6.33 9.62 -30.38
C PRO A 329 6.95 8.23 -30.14
N ALA A 330 6.08 7.24 -30.27
CA ALA A 330 6.33 5.80 -30.21
C ALA A 330 7.54 5.36 -31.05
N ARG A 331 8.40 4.52 -30.47
CA ARG A 331 9.34 3.71 -31.22
C ARG A 331 8.75 2.33 -31.47
N ALA A 332 8.68 2.00 -32.74
CA ALA A 332 8.17 0.76 -33.29
C ALA A 332 8.90 -0.48 -32.75
N ILE A 333 8.10 -1.50 -32.52
CA ILE A 333 8.47 -2.89 -32.27
C ILE A 333 9.17 -3.44 -33.52
N VAL A 334 10.41 -3.92 -33.38
CA VAL A 334 11.08 -4.74 -34.40
C VAL A 334 11.26 -6.13 -33.81
N ILE A 335 10.41 -7.06 -34.26
CA ILE A 335 10.57 -8.51 -34.02
C ILE A 335 11.52 -9.03 -35.11
N SER A 336 12.75 -9.36 -34.73
CA SER A 336 13.67 -10.09 -35.61
C SER A 336 13.56 -11.60 -35.32
N ARG A 337 13.08 -12.36 -36.32
CA ARG A 337 13.26 -13.81 -36.41
C ARG A 337 14.71 -14.08 -36.83
N SER A 338 15.46 -14.88 -36.07
CA SER A 338 16.67 -15.52 -36.60
C SER A 338 16.48 -17.03 -36.68
N THR A 339 16.60 -17.54 -37.89
CA THR A 339 16.62 -18.95 -38.26
C THR A 339 17.91 -19.64 -37.83
N SER A 340 17.77 -20.92 -37.46
CA SER A 340 18.78 -21.91 -37.12
C SER A 340 19.84 -22.12 -38.21
N SER A 341 21.12 -22.27 -37.81
CA SER A 341 22.12 -23.06 -38.54
C SER A 341 23.26 -23.53 -37.60
N LYS A 342 23.63 -24.81 -37.74
CA LYS A 342 24.66 -25.56 -36.98
C LYS A 342 26.06 -25.27 -37.54
N SER A 343 27.09 -25.23 -36.66
CA SER A 343 28.27 -26.14 -36.73
C SER A 343 29.39 -25.82 -35.71
N ASN A 344 29.86 -26.89 -35.06
CA ASN A 344 31.23 -27.23 -34.61
C ASN A 344 31.99 -26.37 -33.58
N GLY A 345 31.91 -26.83 -32.32
CA GLY A 345 33.00 -27.36 -31.49
C GLY A 345 34.39 -26.70 -31.46
N LEU A 346 34.74 -26.14 -30.29
CA LEU A 346 36.06 -26.22 -29.64
C LEU A 346 35.96 -25.72 -28.17
N VAL A 347 36.59 -26.47 -27.26
CA VAL A 347 36.81 -26.28 -25.81
C VAL A 347 38.34 -26.41 -25.62
N PRO A 348 39.08 -25.93 -24.57
CA PRO A 348 38.80 -25.31 -23.25
C PRO A 348 39.65 -24.01 -23.00
N PRO A 349 40.00 -23.50 -21.77
CA PRO A 349 39.70 -23.96 -20.39
C PRO A 349 39.11 -22.94 -19.40
N SER A 350 38.69 -23.55 -18.29
CA SER A 350 38.14 -23.05 -17.04
C SER A 350 39.04 -22.08 -16.25
N SER A 351 38.43 -21.03 -15.69
CA SER A 351 38.84 -20.43 -14.42
C SER A 351 37.61 -20.01 -13.62
N GLY A 352 37.48 -20.54 -12.41
CA GLY A 352 36.28 -20.46 -11.59
C GLY A 352 35.94 -19.07 -11.06
N ARG A 353 34.64 -18.82 -10.89
CA ARG A 353 34.10 -17.94 -9.85
C ARG A 353 32.81 -18.52 -9.29
N THR A 354 32.83 -18.65 -7.98
CA THR A 354 31.84 -19.25 -7.11
C THR A 354 30.59 -18.37 -6.98
N ARG A 355 29.43 -18.99 -7.17
CA ARG A 355 28.07 -18.70 -6.67
C ARG A 355 27.76 -17.27 -6.17
N MET A 356 26.90 -16.58 -6.93
CA MET A 356 25.82 -15.72 -6.41
C MET A 356 24.53 -16.11 -7.14
N SER A 357 23.84 -17.14 -6.65
CA SER A 357 22.59 -17.62 -7.26
C SER A 357 21.46 -17.86 -6.25
N ALA A 358 21.61 -17.38 -5.01
CA ALA A 358 20.58 -17.53 -3.97
C ALA A 358 19.59 -16.34 -3.88
N THR A 359 20.00 -15.11 -4.18
CA THR A 359 19.18 -13.91 -3.94
C THR A 359 18.11 -13.64 -5.01
N PHE A 360 18.27 -14.17 -6.23
CA PHE A 360 17.29 -13.95 -7.30
C PHE A 360 16.06 -14.87 -7.17
N THR A 361 16.26 -16.08 -6.65
CA THR A 361 15.20 -17.08 -6.46
C THR A 361 14.25 -16.69 -5.33
N GLU A 362 14.77 -16.13 -4.24
CA GLU A 362 13.94 -15.65 -3.12
C GLU A 362 13.13 -14.41 -3.50
N ALA A 363 13.75 -13.41 -4.15
CA ALA A 363 13.03 -12.22 -4.64
C ALA A 363 11.91 -12.58 -5.64
N GLY A 364 12.14 -13.58 -6.50
CA GLY A 364 11.13 -14.08 -7.44
C GLY A 364 9.97 -14.82 -6.76
N ASN A 365 10.22 -15.56 -5.68
CA ASN A 365 9.16 -16.21 -4.90
C ASN A 365 8.31 -15.21 -4.12
N TRP A 366 8.89 -14.09 -3.69
CA TRP A 366 8.16 -13.01 -3.04
C TRP A 366 7.29 -12.19 -3.98
N LEU A 367 7.79 -11.82 -5.16
CA LEU A 367 6.98 -11.16 -6.19
C LEU A 367 5.76 -12.00 -6.58
N ARG A 368 5.92 -13.33 -6.63
CA ARG A 368 4.81 -14.28 -6.85
C ARG A 368 3.80 -14.33 -5.70
N ARG A 369 4.24 -14.24 -4.44
CA ARG A 369 3.33 -14.12 -3.28
C ARG A 369 2.55 -12.81 -3.28
N LEU A 370 3.16 -11.72 -3.74
CA LEU A 370 2.50 -10.42 -3.89
C LEU A 370 1.43 -10.44 -4.99
N SER A 371 1.71 -11.06 -6.14
CA SER A 371 0.79 -11.13 -7.28
C SER A 371 -0.22 -12.29 -7.22
N GLY A 372 0.02 -13.33 -6.41
CA GLY A 372 -0.86 -14.49 -6.28
C GLY A 372 -0.77 -15.54 -7.40
N ILE A 373 0.35 -15.62 -8.11
CA ILE A 373 0.55 -16.59 -9.19
C ILE A 373 1.09 -17.90 -8.59
N GLU A 374 0.21 -18.89 -8.37
CA GLU A 374 0.63 -20.27 -8.04
C GLU A 374 1.07 -21.04 -9.30
N PRO A 375 2.13 -21.86 -9.23
CA PRO A 375 2.48 -22.75 -10.33
C PRO A 375 1.46 -23.89 -10.45
N ARG A 376 0.90 -24.09 -11.65
CA ARG A 376 0.21 -25.35 -12.00
C ARG A 376 1.17 -26.50 -11.75
N SER A 377 0.79 -27.43 -10.87
CA SER A 377 1.49 -28.69 -10.70
C SER A 377 1.42 -29.48 -12.01
N THR A 378 2.54 -29.64 -12.69
CA THR A 378 2.67 -30.67 -13.72
C THR A 378 2.83 -32.00 -12.98
N SER A 379 1.70 -32.70 -12.81
CA SER A 379 1.69 -34.11 -12.40
C SER A 379 2.30 -34.96 -13.51
N THR A 380 3.57 -35.35 -13.33
CA THR A 380 4.19 -36.41 -14.13
C THR A 380 3.67 -37.74 -13.61
N ALA A 381 2.61 -38.26 -14.22
CA ALA A 381 2.13 -39.61 -13.98
C ALA A 381 3.16 -40.63 -14.48
N SER A 382 3.82 -41.32 -13.55
CA SER A 382 4.67 -42.47 -13.84
C SER A 382 3.81 -43.73 -13.82
N SER A 383 3.54 -44.27 -15.00
CA SER A 383 2.85 -45.53 -15.22
C SER A 383 3.70 -46.71 -14.73
N ARG A 384 3.19 -47.49 -13.77
CA ARG A 384 3.64 -48.88 -13.57
C ARG A 384 2.48 -49.84 -13.81
N PHE A 385 2.65 -50.58 -14.89
CA PHE A 385 1.96 -51.82 -15.25
C PHE A 385 1.95 -52.82 -14.09
N VAL A 386 0.79 -53.40 -13.80
CA VAL A 386 0.66 -54.69 -13.10
C VAL A 386 -0.34 -55.52 -13.92
N PRO A 387 -0.01 -56.76 -14.34
CA PRO A 387 -0.87 -57.54 -15.21
C PRO A 387 -1.99 -58.23 -14.43
N VAL A 388 -3.13 -58.31 -15.11
CA VAL A 388 -4.36 -59.02 -14.78
C VAL A 388 -4.11 -60.54 -14.81
N ILE A 389 -4.56 -61.25 -13.78
CA ILE A 389 -4.92 -62.67 -13.88
C ILE A 389 -6.36 -62.82 -13.37
N ALA A 390 -7.18 -63.41 -14.24
CA ALA A 390 -8.60 -63.63 -14.09
C ALA A 390 -8.91 -64.96 -13.41
N SER A 391 -9.96 -64.98 -12.60
CA SER A 391 -10.84 -66.13 -12.39
C SER A 391 -12.19 -65.64 -11.83
N GLY A 392 -13.26 -65.78 -12.63
CA GLY A 392 -14.65 -65.70 -12.14
C GLY A 392 -15.14 -67.09 -11.67
N PRO A 393 -16.45 -67.36 -11.71
CA PRO A 393 -17.56 -66.59 -11.15
C PRO A 393 -18.44 -67.47 -10.22
N THR A 394 -19.26 -66.88 -9.35
CA THR A 394 -20.54 -67.51 -8.94
C THR A 394 -21.52 -66.47 -8.39
N GLU A 395 -22.69 -66.45 -9.02
CA GLU A 395 -23.91 -65.73 -8.66
C GLU A 395 -24.40 -66.05 -7.23
N ARG A 396 -25.05 -65.07 -6.57
CA ARG A 396 -26.43 -65.28 -6.11
C ARG A 396 -27.14 -63.95 -5.79
N VAL A 397 -28.25 -63.76 -6.49
CA VAL A 397 -29.33 -62.80 -6.27
C VAL A 397 -30.13 -63.23 -5.04
N THR A 398 -30.49 -62.29 -4.16
CA THR A 398 -31.73 -62.33 -3.38
C THR A 398 -32.22 -60.90 -3.12
N ASP A 399 -33.38 -60.60 -3.69
CA ASP A 399 -34.27 -59.48 -3.36
C ASP A 399 -35.05 -59.74 -2.07
N SER A 400 -35.81 -58.71 -1.65
CA SER A 400 -36.75 -58.59 -0.50
C SER A 400 -36.07 -58.22 0.83
N ASN A 401 -36.52 -57.22 1.59
CA ASN A 401 -37.84 -56.58 1.72
C ASN A 401 -37.70 -55.15 2.27
#